data_AF-A0A6M2CJY9-F1
#
_entry.id   AF-A0A6M2CJY9-F1
#
_cell.length_a   1.000
_cell.length_b   1.000
_cell.length_c   1.000
_cell.angle_alpha   90.00
_cell.angle_beta   90.00
_cell.angle_gamma   90.00
#
_symmetry.space_group_name_H-M   'P 1'
#
loop_
_entity.id
_entity.type
_entity.pdbx_description
1 polymer ?
#
loop_
_entity_poly.entity_id
_entity_poly.type
_entity_poly.pdbx_seq_one_letter_code
_entity_poly.pdbx_strand_id
1 'polypeptide(L)'
;MSSLRSLFGVAGRCLNVVCRGLSVQPCQVLQPLTVSTEFQQVRTLMHRFFPRPSEHRRLAKHGFKKRISTKSGRRVLFRRMLKGRHVLSH
;
A
#
# COMPACT_ATOMS: atom_id res chain seq x y z
N MET A 1 24.96 -8.14 -25.43
CA MET A 1 24.39 -8.26 -26.80
C MET A 1 23.31 -9.33 -26.74
N SER A 2 22.09 -9.01 -27.21
CA SER A 2 21.04 -9.92 -27.75
C SER A 2 20.56 -11.09 -26.87
N SER A 3 19.29 -11.47 -26.74
CA SER A 3 18.07 -11.31 -27.54
C SER A 3 16.90 -11.75 -26.63
N LEU A 4 15.79 -11.00 -26.48
CA LEU A 4 14.55 -11.16 -27.26
C LEU A 4 13.95 -12.57 -27.26
N ARG A 5 12.80 -12.79 -26.58
CA ARG A 5 11.45 -12.86 -27.21
C ARG A 5 10.36 -13.39 -26.27
N SER A 6 9.22 -12.72 -26.35
CA SER A 6 7.88 -13.03 -25.87
C SER A 6 7.31 -14.30 -26.52
N LEU A 7 6.46 -15.04 -25.80
CA LEU A 7 5.36 -15.80 -26.39
C LEU A 7 4.11 -15.74 -25.50
N PHE A 8 3.04 -15.20 -26.10
CA PHE A 8 1.63 -15.34 -25.70
C PHE A 8 1.14 -16.78 -25.95
N GLY A 9 0.04 -17.17 -25.28
CA GLY A 9 -0.83 -18.31 -25.66
C GLY A 9 -1.39 -19.03 -24.44
N VAL A 10 -2.62 -18.75 -23.98
CA VAL A 10 -3.92 -19.32 -24.42
C VAL A 10 -3.98 -20.86 -24.34
N ALA A 11 -4.64 -21.36 -23.29
CA ALA A 11 -5.41 -22.61 -23.21
C ALA A 11 -5.90 -22.75 -21.75
N GLY A 12 -7.08 -23.23 -21.38
CA GLY A 12 -8.26 -23.77 -22.06
C GLY A 12 -9.41 -23.68 -21.04
N ARG A 13 -10.63 -23.36 -21.48
CA ARG A 13 -11.72 -24.33 -21.71
C ARG A 13 -12.08 -25.14 -20.47
N CYS A 14 -13.21 -24.87 -19.84
CA CYS A 14 -14.58 -25.31 -20.18
C CYS A 14 -14.97 -26.50 -19.31
N LEU A 15 -16.10 -26.32 -18.61
CA LEU A 15 -17.12 -27.33 -18.29
C LEU A 15 -16.67 -28.56 -17.53
N ASN A 16 -17.21 -28.73 -16.33
CA ASN A 16 -17.97 -29.93 -16.01
C ASN A 16 -19.07 -29.58 -14.99
N VAL A 17 -20.29 -29.49 -15.51
CA VAL A 17 -21.53 -29.67 -14.76
C VAL A 17 -21.61 -31.16 -14.41
N VAL A 18 -21.64 -31.49 -13.13
CA VAL A 18 -22.27 -32.73 -12.66
C VAL A 18 -23.13 -32.38 -11.46
N CYS A 19 -24.42 -32.22 -11.72
CA CYS A 19 -25.45 -32.31 -10.70
C CYS A 19 -25.58 -33.79 -10.31
N ARG A 20 -25.41 -34.14 -9.03
CA ARG A 20 -26.11 -35.28 -8.42
C ARG A 20 -26.18 -35.15 -6.90
N GLY A 21 -27.43 -35.26 -6.42
CA GLY A 21 -27.74 -36.11 -5.27
C GLY A 21 -27.76 -35.40 -3.92
N LEU A 22 -28.97 -35.21 -3.41
CA LEU A 22 -29.23 -34.93 -2.00
C LEU A 22 -28.60 -36.02 -1.12
N SER A 23 -27.90 -35.61 -0.07
CA SER A 23 -28.03 -36.26 1.23
C SER A 23 -28.33 -35.19 2.27
N VAL A 24 -29.55 -35.25 2.78
CA VAL A 24 -29.98 -34.54 3.99
C VAL A 24 -29.27 -35.23 5.14
N GLN A 25 -28.39 -34.52 5.85
CA GLN A 25 -27.90 -34.96 7.15
C GLN A 25 -28.30 -33.93 8.22
N PRO A 26 -28.83 -34.41 9.35
CA PRO A 26 -29.63 -33.62 10.27
C PRO A 26 -28.79 -32.67 11.13
N CYS A 27 -29.44 -31.57 11.53
CA CYS A 27 -29.16 -30.72 12.68
C CYS A 27 -27.90 -31.09 13.49
N GLN A 28 -26.78 -30.47 13.13
CA GLN A 28 -25.73 -30.20 14.09
C GLN A 28 -25.83 -28.71 14.41
N VAL A 29 -26.23 -28.46 15.66
CA VAL A 29 -26.37 -27.17 16.32
C VAL A 29 -25.17 -26.28 15.95
N LEU A 30 -25.43 -25.17 15.25
CA LEU A 30 -24.47 -24.10 15.06
C LEU A 30 -24.15 -23.53 16.44
N GLN A 31 -23.11 -24.03 17.08
CA GLN A 31 -22.45 -23.29 18.13
C GLN A 31 -21.96 -22.00 17.47
N PRO A 32 -22.35 -20.79 17.93
CA PRO A 32 -21.67 -19.59 17.49
C PRO A 32 -20.22 -19.80 17.89
N LEU A 33 -19.34 -19.96 16.89
CA LEU A 33 -17.91 -19.96 17.10
C LEU A 33 -17.63 -18.62 17.75
N THR A 34 -17.41 -18.62 19.07
CA THR A 34 -16.87 -17.49 19.80
C THR A 34 -15.47 -17.33 19.24
N VAL A 35 -15.36 -16.62 18.12
CA VAL A 35 -14.11 -16.14 17.58
C VAL A 35 -13.50 -15.38 18.73
N SER A 36 -12.51 -16.00 19.36
CA SER A 36 -11.82 -15.47 20.51
C SER A 36 -11.40 -14.05 20.14
N THR A 37 -12.01 -13.05 20.78
CA THR A 37 -11.76 -11.61 20.56
C THR A 37 -10.29 -11.26 20.82
N GLU A 38 -9.54 -12.20 21.39
CA GLU A 38 -8.11 -12.21 21.71
C GLU A 38 -7.18 -11.88 20.52
N PHE A 39 -7.60 -12.11 19.27
CA PHE A 39 -6.75 -11.90 18.08
C PHE A 39 -7.29 -10.90 17.06
N GLN A 40 -8.15 -9.96 17.46
CA GLN A 40 -8.52 -8.86 16.57
C GLN A 40 -7.37 -7.85 16.46
N GLN A 41 -6.73 -7.81 15.29
CA GLN A 41 -5.69 -6.83 14.99
C GLN A 41 -6.31 -5.42 14.95
N VAL A 42 -6.00 -4.58 15.93
CA VAL A 42 -6.48 -3.18 15.99
C VAL A 42 -5.80 -2.34 14.91
N ARG A 43 -6.41 -2.26 13.72
CA ARG A 43 -5.91 -1.47 12.58
C ARG A 43 -6.25 0.02 12.65
N THR A 44 -7.09 0.43 13.59
CA THR A 44 -7.69 1.78 13.64
C THR A 44 -6.94 2.76 14.54
N LEU A 45 -6.07 2.29 15.43
CA LEU A 45 -5.30 3.17 16.31
C LEU A 45 -4.08 3.75 15.58
N MET A 46 -4.30 4.81 14.81
CA MET A 46 -3.22 5.65 14.27
C MET A 46 -2.60 6.50 15.38
N HIS A 47 -1.40 6.13 15.85
CA HIS A 47 -0.68 6.90 16.86
C HIS A 47 -0.19 8.24 16.30
N ARG A 48 -0.74 9.37 16.77
CA ARG A 48 -0.42 10.72 16.28
C ARG A 48 0.80 11.33 16.98
N PHE A 49 1.98 10.72 16.81
CA PHE A 49 3.22 11.29 17.34
C PHE A 49 3.79 12.37 16.41
N PHE A 50 3.08 13.49 16.29
CA PHE A 50 3.67 14.66 15.66
C PHE A 50 4.61 15.32 16.67
N PRO A 51 5.90 15.51 16.34
CA PRO A 51 6.78 16.25 17.22
C PRO A 51 6.28 17.68 17.38
N ARG A 52 6.52 18.28 18.55
CA ARG A 52 6.18 19.70 18.76
C ARG A 52 6.83 20.58 17.67
N PRO A 53 6.11 21.58 17.16
CA PRO A 53 6.59 22.41 16.06
C PRO A 53 7.84 23.16 16.49
N SER A 54 8.85 23.12 15.64
CA SER A 54 10.09 23.87 15.84
C SER A 54 10.66 24.27 14.49
N GLU A 55 10.74 25.57 14.25
CA GLU A 55 11.18 26.14 12.98
C GLU A 55 12.61 25.75 12.63
N HIS A 56 13.49 25.71 13.63
CA HIS A 56 14.86 25.25 13.45
C HIS A 56 14.92 23.83 12.87
N ARG A 57 14.15 22.88 13.43
CA ARG A 57 14.09 21.49 12.92
C ARG A 57 13.45 21.43 11.54
N ARG A 58 12.42 22.25 11.27
CA ARG A 58 11.73 22.33 9.98
C ARG A 58 12.70 22.76 8.87
N LEU A 59 13.42 23.86 9.07
CA LEU A 59 14.37 24.39 8.10
C LEU A 59 15.61 23.49 7.94
N ALA A 60 16.15 22.95 9.03
CA ALA A 60 17.32 22.07 8.98
C ALA A 60 17.05 20.77 8.19
N LYS A 61 15.85 20.19 8.34
CA LYS A 61 15.49 18.93 7.68
C LYS A 61 14.94 19.13 6.27
N HIS A 62 14.14 20.18 6.06
CA HIS A 62 13.34 20.30 4.84
C HIS A 62 13.55 21.61 4.07
N GLY A 63 14.38 22.51 4.59
CA GLY A 63 14.62 23.82 4.00
C GLY A 63 15.37 23.78 2.67
N PHE A 64 15.31 24.89 1.93
CA PHE A 64 15.89 25.00 0.59
C PHE A 64 17.39 24.64 0.55
N LYS A 65 18.17 25.21 1.48
CA LYS A 65 19.63 24.95 1.59
C LYS A 65 19.94 23.46 1.75
N LYS A 66 19.12 22.72 2.51
CA LYS A 66 19.29 21.26 2.67
C LYS A 66 18.95 20.50 1.40
N ARG A 67 18.00 20.99 0.59
CA ARG A 67 17.64 20.37 -0.70
C ARG A 67 18.70 20.61 -1.75
N ILE A 68 19.26 21.82 -1.84
CA ILE A 68 20.26 22.13 -2.87
C ILE A 68 21.61 21.41 -2.63
N SER A 69 21.97 21.17 -1.37
CA SER A 69 23.26 20.56 -1.02
C SER A 69 23.44 19.11 -1.49
N THR A 70 22.34 18.38 -1.72
CA THR A 70 22.38 16.97 -2.17
C THR A 70 21.94 16.82 -3.62
N LYS A 71 22.53 15.86 -4.35
CA LYS A 71 22.10 15.56 -5.75
C LYS A 71 20.64 15.11 -5.80
N SER A 72 20.19 14.31 -4.83
CA SER A 72 18.80 13.86 -4.72
C SER A 72 17.85 15.02 -4.38
N GLY A 73 18.24 15.93 -3.49
CA GLY A 73 17.44 17.10 -3.14
C GLY A 73 17.25 18.07 -4.32
N ARG A 74 18.29 18.29 -5.13
CA ARG A 74 18.18 19.04 -6.40
C ARG A 74 17.15 18.44 -7.35
N ARG A 75 17.15 17.11 -7.51
CA ARG A 75 16.13 16.39 -8.31
C ARG A 75 14.71 16.56 -7.76
N VAL A 76 14.55 16.65 -6.43
CA VAL A 76 13.23 16.94 -5.82
C VAL A 76 12.77 18.35 -6.19
N LEU A 77 13.65 19.35 -6.12
CA LEU A 77 13.31 20.73 -6.51
C LEU A 77 12.89 20.80 -7.98
N PHE A 78 13.65 20.20 -8.89
CA PHE A 78 13.29 20.16 -10.31
C PHE A 78 11.93 19.51 -10.56
N ARG A 79 11.63 18.37 -9.93
CA ARG A 79 10.30 17.74 -10.05
C ARG A 79 9.16 18.64 -9.55
N ARG A 80 9.41 19.43 -8.50
CA ARG A 80 8.40 20.37 -7.97
C ARG A 80 8.19 21.57 -8.89
N MET A 81 9.27 22.09 -9.49
CA MET A 81 9.21 23.14 -10.50
C MET A 81 8.46 22.67 -11.75
N LEU A 82 8.79 21.48 -12.28
CA LEU A 82 8.12 20.90 -13.45
C LEU A 82 6.63 20.63 -13.20
N LYS A 83 6.25 20.32 -11.96
CA LYS A 83 4.84 20.19 -11.57
C LYS A 83 4.14 21.55 -11.40
N GLY A 84 4.87 22.66 -11.34
CA GLY A 84 4.32 23.99 -11.09
C GLY A 84 3.88 24.21 -9.64
N ARG A 85 4.58 23.64 -8.66
CA ARG A 85 4.27 23.89 -7.24
C ARG A 85 4.70 25.31 -6.85
N HIS A 86 3.78 26.09 -6.27
CA HIS A 86 4.06 27.44 -5.75
C HIS A 86 5.19 27.44 -4.69
N VAL A 87 5.12 26.52 -3.72
CA VAL A 87 6.16 26.38 -2.68
C VAL A 87 7.06 25.19 -3.00
N LEU A 88 8.35 25.42 -3.16
CA LEU A 88 9.31 24.38 -3.54
C LEU A 88 9.92 23.65 -2.34
N SER A 89 10.24 24.38 -1.28
CA SER A 89 10.72 23.81 -0.02
C SER A 89 10.20 24.63 1.15
N HIS A 90 10.45 24.11 2.34
CA HIS A 90 10.28 24.84 3.57
C HIS A 90 11.25 26.01 3.71
#